data_AF-A0A3N5BQE1-F1
#
_entry.id   AF-A0A3N5BQE1-F1
#
_cell.length_a   1.000
_cell.length_b   1.000
_cell.length_c   1.000
_cell.angle_alpha   90.00
_cell.angle_beta   90.00
_cell.angle_gamma   90.00
#
_symmetry.space_group_name_H-M   'P 1'
#
loop_
_entity.id
_entity.type
_entity.pdbx_description
1 polymer ?
#
loop_
_entity_poly.entity_id
_entity_poly.type
_entity_poly.pdbx_seq_one_letter_code
_entity_poly.pdbx_strand_id
1 'polypeptide(L)'
;MSEKICSNCGNKVDGSANFCPKCKSQSFRNINEVAKPKSGVVHKLFYKYQGGYFAVSKSKIAAITTFILFASLGFESPNLIISSVIIAFLVYIIGFAIRRINIINQNSKMFFRNNNLGLITDLMHLFAFWQDRETGKFALSKTKLISILIFFVFATSGLSLPNATPILAAVFGLIFALPVFVVGYGIHRLTTSRPVKKIVKQAEPDTGKKHDDASNAKKDIHIHEFDKYRAKLNELKVRYEIKEKNARNLIAKRFTPPQLTYDKFIASVDKSTMMFNSHAEVISNILDLASQDSKKIDDELNDRFDILEALVEKIDELIDELVLSLNDDEKEGNPSNLLNDLDDLIDSVKNY
;
A
#
# COMPACT_ATOMS: atom_id res chain seq x y z
N MET A 1 12.42 15.29 14.89
CA MET A 1 11.54 14.24 15.44
C MET A 1 10.13 14.49 14.95
N SER A 2 9.44 13.49 14.38
CA SER A 2 8.05 13.67 13.90
C SER A 2 7.12 13.73 15.11
N GLU A 3 6.24 14.72 15.22
CA GLU A 3 5.19 14.75 16.26
C GLU A 3 3.88 14.09 15.77
N LYS A 4 3.12 13.47 16.67
CA LYS A 4 1.78 12.93 16.42
C LYS A 4 0.75 13.53 17.39
N ILE A 5 -0.54 13.50 17.06
CA ILE A 5 -1.64 13.91 17.94
C ILE A 5 -2.47 12.70 18.31
N CYS A 6 -2.79 12.51 19.59
CA CYS A 6 -3.72 11.47 20.04
C CYS A 6 -5.12 11.70 19.46
N SER A 7 -5.67 10.70 18.77
CA SER A 7 -7.03 10.74 18.19
C SER A 7 -8.13 10.89 19.22
N ASN A 8 -7.91 10.39 20.45
CA ASN A 8 -8.93 10.35 21.49
C ASN A 8 -9.02 11.66 22.28
N CYS A 9 -7.87 12.21 22.69
CA CYS A 9 -7.82 13.38 23.58
C CYS A 9 -7.12 14.61 22.98
N GLY A 10 -6.63 14.54 21.73
CA GLY A 10 -5.99 15.66 21.04
C GLY A 10 -4.61 16.05 21.57
N ASN A 11 -4.03 15.31 22.52
CA ASN A 11 -2.72 15.66 23.10
C ASN A 11 -1.60 15.41 22.07
N LYS A 12 -0.62 16.31 22.03
CA LYS A 12 0.60 16.11 21.23
C LYS A 12 1.49 15.08 21.90
N VAL A 13 2.13 14.25 21.09
CA VAL A 13 2.92 13.11 21.52
C VAL A 13 4.12 12.97 20.59
N ASP A 14 5.25 12.53 21.13
CA ASP A 14 6.42 12.19 20.33
C ASP A 14 6.03 11.14 19.28
N GLY A 15 6.58 11.21 18.07
CA GLY A 15 6.29 10.25 17.00
C GLY A 15 6.74 8.84 17.30
N SER A 16 7.66 8.67 18.25
CA SER A 16 8.06 7.38 18.82
C SER A 16 7.08 6.83 19.86
N ALA A 17 6.13 7.63 20.36
CA ALA A 17 5.21 7.20 21.41
C ALA A 17 4.17 6.19 20.89
N ASN A 18 4.05 5.05 21.59
CA ASN A 18 3.10 3.98 21.28
C ASN A 18 1.72 4.14 21.95
N PHE A 19 1.62 4.98 22.99
CA PHE A 19 0.36 5.35 23.63
C PHE A 19 0.34 6.83 24.02
N CYS A 20 -0.84 7.43 24.09
CA CYS A 20 -0.98 8.78 24.59
C CYS A 20 -0.78 8.81 26.11
N PRO A 21 0.16 9.60 26.65
CA PRO A 21 0.43 9.65 28.09
C PRO A 21 -0.77 10.18 28.89
N LYS A 22 -1.70 10.90 28.23
CA LYS A 22 -2.87 11.50 28.87
C LYS A 22 -4.08 10.56 28.98
N CYS A 23 -4.33 9.72 27.97
CA CYS A 23 -5.55 8.90 27.92
C CYS A 23 -5.29 7.42 27.58
N LYS A 24 -4.03 7.00 27.53
CA LYS A 24 -3.57 5.65 27.17
C LYS A 24 -4.04 5.13 25.80
N SER A 25 -4.65 5.99 24.97
CA SER A 25 -5.08 5.62 23.63
C SER A 25 -3.88 5.34 22.73
N GLN A 26 -3.93 4.24 21.99
CA GLN A 26 -2.97 3.88 20.93
C GLN A 26 -3.34 4.49 19.57
N SER A 27 -4.44 5.26 19.51
CA SER A 27 -4.88 5.88 18.27
C SER A 27 -4.21 7.25 18.13
N PHE A 28 -3.40 7.41 17.09
CA PHE A 28 -2.73 8.66 16.77
C PHE A 28 -3.06 9.12 15.35
N ARG A 29 -2.98 10.43 15.14
CA ARG A 29 -3.10 11.12 13.85
C ARG A 29 -1.81 11.88 13.59
N ASN A 30 -1.45 12.03 12.32
CA ASN A 30 -0.28 12.81 11.97
C ASN A 30 -0.57 14.31 12.17
N ILE A 31 0.37 15.07 12.75
CA ILE A 31 0.20 16.52 12.93
C ILE A 31 -0.10 17.23 11.61
N ASN A 32 0.47 16.73 10.52
CA ASN A 32 0.28 17.28 9.18
C ASN A 32 -1.16 17.11 8.65
N GLU A 33 -2.00 16.30 9.31
CA GLU A 33 -3.41 16.10 8.96
C GLU A 33 -4.36 17.00 9.77
N VAL A 34 -3.86 17.70 10.80
CA VAL A 34 -4.66 18.57 11.67
C VAL A 34 -4.38 20.02 11.33
N ALA A 35 -5.00 20.51 10.25
CA ALA A 35 -5.08 21.95 10.05
C ALA A 35 -5.96 22.55 11.17
N LYS A 36 -5.39 23.48 11.97
CA LYS A 36 -6.19 24.28 12.91
C LYS A 36 -7.33 24.96 12.11
N PRO A 37 -8.58 24.98 12.62
CA PRO A 37 -9.67 25.69 11.96
C PRO A 37 -9.30 27.16 11.84
N LYS A 38 -8.90 27.59 10.65
CA LYS A 38 -8.92 29.00 10.28
C LYS A 38 -10.17 29.22 9.45
N SER A 39 -11.04 30.14 9.85
CA SER A 39 -12.34 30.42 9.20
C SER A 39 -12.24 31.02 7.78
N GLY A 40 -11.04 31.06 7.18
CA GLY A 40 -10.80 31.68 5.88
C GLY A 40 -11.46 30.95 4.71
N VAL A 41 -11.78 31.69 3.66
CA VAL A 41 -12.36 31.19 2.40
C VAL A 41 -11.50 30.07 1.79
N VAL A 42 -10.18 30.24 1.81
CA VAL A 42 -9.19 29.23 1.40
C VAL A 42 -9.38 27.91 2.17
N HIS A 43 -9.63 27.99 3.48
CA HIS A 43 -9.84 26.78 4.28
C HIS A 43 -11.13 26.06 3.89
N LYS A 44 -12.23 26.78 3.66
CA LYS A 44 -13.49 26.20 3.17
C LYS A 44 -13.36 25.61 1.76
N LEU A 45 -12.53 26.23 0.91
CA LEU A 45 -12.27 25.78 -0.46
C LEU A 45 -11.43 24.50 -0.50
N PHE A 46 -10.39 24.36 0.32
CA PHE A 46 -9.47 23.22 0.21
C PHE A 46 -9.75 22.09 1.21
N TYR A 47 -10.38 22.38 2.33
CA TYR A 47 -10.53 21.44 3.44
C TYR A 47 -11.98 20.98 3.62
N LYS A 48 -12.16 19.78 4.18
CA LYS A 48 -13.44 19.22 4.59
C LYS A 48 -13.35 18.77 6.04
N TYR A 49 -14.39 19.09 6.82
CA TYR A 49 -14.52 18.62 8.18
C TYR A 49 -15.00 17.16 8.19
N GLN A 50 -14.26 16.29 8.89
CA GLN A 50 -14.59 14.88 9.04
C GLN A 50 -14.14 14.41 10.42
N GLY A 51 -15.06 13.91 11.26
CA GLY A 51 -14.70 13.27 12.53
C GLY A 51 -13.86 14.13 13.49
N GLY A 52 -14.12 15.43 13.60
CA GLY A 52 -13.43 16.33 14.52
C GLY A 52 -12.25 17.13 13.93
N TYR A 53 -11.86 16.89 12.68
CA TYR A 53 -10.69 17.52 12.05
C TYR A 53 -10.95 17.97 10.61
N PHE A 54 -10.09 18.87 10.12
CA PHE A 54 -10.12 19.37 8.75
C PHE A 54 -9.08 18.64 7.91
N ALA A 55 -9.55 17.75 7.04
CA ALA A 55 -8.70 17.07 6.07
C ALA A 55 -8.74 17.80 4.73
N VAL A 56 -7.60 17.82 4.03
CA VAL A 56 -7.53 18.32 2.65
C VAL A 56 -8.44 17.46 1.76
N SER A 57 -9.40 18.10 1.10
CA SER A 57 -10.37 17.41 0.25
C SER A 57 -9.79 17.24 -1.15
N LYS A 58 -9.31 16.03 -1.47
CA LYS A 58 -8.75 15.69 -2.80
C LYS A 58 -9.66 16.12 -3.96
N SER A 59 -10.98 15.96 -3.81
CA SER A 59 -11.95 16.37 -4.83
C SER A 59 -12.10 17.89 -4.99
N LYS A 60 -11.93 18.65 -3.90
CA LYS A 60 -12.01 20.12 -3.98
C LYS A 60 -10.73 20.70 -4.59
N ILE A 61 -9.57 20.15 -4.23
CA ILE A 61 -8.30 20.49 -4.91
C ILE A 61 -8.42 20.22 -6.40
N ALA A 62 -8.85 19.01 -6.79
CA ALA A 62 -9.00 18.68 -8.20
C ALA A 62 -9.92 19.65 -8.92
N ALA A 63 -11.10 19.96 -8.36
CA ALA A 63 -12.04 20.91 -8.96
C ALA A 63 -11.44 22.33 -9.10
N ILE A 64 -10.74 22.83 -8.08
CA ILE A 64 -10.11 24.16 -8.12
C ILE A 64 -8.97 24.18 -9.14
N THR A 65 -8.12 23.16 -9.17
CA THR A 65 -7.03 23.07 -10.16
C THR A 65 -7.56 22.97 -11.57
N THR A 66 -8.61 22.17 -11.80
CA THR A 66 -9.32 22.10 -13.09
C THR A 66 -9.87 23.47 -13.46
N PHE A 67 -10.55 24.17 -12.54
CA PHE A 67 -11.06 25.52 -12.80
C PHE A 67 -9.96 26.51 -13.17
N ILE A 68 -8.84 26.54 -12.43
CA ILE A 68 -7.71 27.44 -12.72
C ILE A 68 -7.09 27.14 -14.09
N LEU A 69 -6.90 25.86 -14.42
CA LEU A 69 -6.41 25.43 -15.74
C LEU A 69 -7.34 25.93 -16.85
N PHE A 70 -8.66 25.75 -16.69
CA PHE A 70 -9.63 26.21 -17.70
C PHE A 70 -9.73 27.72 -17.81
N ALA A 71 -9.77 28.42 -16.67
CA ALA A 71 -9.77 29.88 -16.64
C ALA A 71 -8.51 30.44 -17.30
N SER A 72 -7.35 29.79 -17.13
CA SER A 72 -6.08 30.22 -17.73
C SER A 72 -6.03 30.08 -19.26
N LEU A 73 -6.87 29.21 -19.83
CA LEU A 73 -6.91 28.94 -21.28
C LEU A 73 -7.96 29.78 -22.02
N GLY A 74 -8.84 30.49 -21.30
CA GLY A 74 -10.06 31.10 -21.86
C GLY A 74 -10.25 32.57 -21.55
N PHE A 75 -9.19 33.39 -21.64
CA PHE A 75 -9.26 34.80 -21.22
C PHE A 75 -10.15 35.72 -22.08
N GLU A 76 -10.64 35.29 -23.24
CA GLU A 76 -11.34 36.20 -24.17
C GLU A 76 -12.82 35.91 -24.39
N SER A 77 -13.39 34.80 -23.90
CA SER A 77 -14.83 34.54 -24.10
C SER A 77 -15.60 34.18 -22.81
N PRO A 78 -16.72 34.87 -22.53
CA PRO A 78 -17.55 34.58 -21.35
C PRO A 78 -18.15 33.16 -21.37
N ASN A 79 -18.34 32.58 -22.56
CA ASN A 79 -18.84 31.22 -22.72
C ASN A 79 -17.84 30.16 -22.20
N LEU A 80 -16.54 30.40 -22.31
CA LEU A 80 -15.52 29.49 -21.75
C LEU A 80 -15.50 29.54 -20.22
N ILE A 81 -15.73 30.72 -19.62
CA ILE A 81 -15.84 30.86 -18.16
C ILE A 81 -17.04 30.07 -17.65
N ILE A 82 -18.23 30.23 -18.24
CA ILE A 82 -19.42 29.47 -17.86
C ILE A 82 -19.18 27.95 -17.99
N SER A 83 -18.57 27.53 -19.11
CA SER A 83 -18.24 26.12 -19.35
C SER A 83 -17.26 25.56 -18.31
N SER A 84 -16.26 26.34 -17.91
CA SER A 84 -15.30 25.95 -16.88
C SER A 84 -15.94 25.73 -15.50
N VAL A 85 -16.93 26.57 -15.14
CA VAL A 85 -17.69 26.44 -13.89
C VAL A 85 -18.53 25.16 -13.92
N ILE A 86 -19.20 24.88 -15.04
CA ILE A 86 -20.02 23.67 -15.23
C ILE A 86 -19.14 22.42 -15.12
N ILE A 87 -17.97 22.41 -15.77
CA ILE A 87 -17.03 21.28 -15.73
C ILE A 87 -16.49 21.08 -14.31
N ALA A 88 -16.08 22.15 -13.62
CA ALA A 88 -15.61 22.07 -12.24
C ALA A 88 -16.70 21.51 -11.30
N PHE A 89 -17.96 21.92 -11.51
CA PHE A 89 -19.10 21.40 -10.77
C PHE A 89 -19.35 19.91 -11.06
N LEU A 90 -19.30 19.48 -12.33
CA LEU A 90 -19.42 18.07 -12.70
C LEU A 90 -18.33 17.20 -12.08
N VAL A 91 -17.06 17.65 -12.14
CA VAL A 91 -15.93 16.96 -11.49
C VAL A 91 -16.16 16.81 -9.98
N TYR A 92 -16.69 17.85 -9.33
CA TYR A 92 -17.06 17.81 -7.92
C TYR A 92 -18.17 16.79 -7.63
N ILE A 93 -19.26 16.80 -8.41
CA ILE A 93 -20.40 15.87 -8.25
C ILE A 93 -19.95 14.43 -8.47
N ILE A 94 -19.17 14.14 -9.52
CA ILE A 94 -18.64 12.80 -9.79
C ILE A 94 -17.73 12.35 -8.64
N GLY A 95 -16.82 13.21 -8.18
CA GLY A 95 -15.96 12.93 -7.03
C GLY A 95 -16.76 12.61 -5.75
N PHE A 96 -17.90 13.28 -5.56
CA PHE A 96 -18.83 13.03 -4.46
C PHE A 96 -19.61 11.72 -4.64
N ALA A 97 -20.10 11.43 -5.85
CA ALA A 97 -20.82 10.20 -6.17
C ALA A 97 -19.93 8.96 -5.99
N ILE A 98 -18.71 8.97 -6.52
CA ILE A 98 -17.73 7.87 -6.34
C ILE A 98 -17.43 7.66 -4.84
N ARG A 99 -17.39 8.75 -4.04
CA ARG A 99 -17.23 8.62 -2.59
C ARG A 99 -18.42 7.90 -1.95
N ARG A 100 -19.67 8.22 -2.33
CA ARG A 100 -20.84 7.48 -1.83
C ARG A 100 -20.80 6.02 -2.24
N ILE A 101 -20.45 5.72 -3.50
CA ILE A 101 -20.32 4.35 -3.98
C ILE A 101 -19.27 3.59 -3.17
N ASN A 102 -18.09 4.16 -2.92
CA ASN A 102 -17.06 3.51 -2.09
C ASN A 102 -17.47 3.28 -0.63
N ILE A 103 -18.34 4.13 -0.06
CA ILE A 103 -18.87 3.91 1.29
C ILE A 103 -19.83 2.72 1.30
N ILE A 104 -20.63 2.56 0.25
CA ILE A 104 -21.54 1.41 0.08
C ILE A 104 -20.72 0.14 -0.20
N ASN A 105 -19.66 0.24 -1.01
CA ASN A 105 -18.85 -0.88 -1.46
C ASN A 105 -17.74 -1.30 -0.46
N GLN A 106 -17.54 -0.57 0.64
CA GLN A 106 -16.57 -0.96 1.68
C GLN A 106 -16.91 -2.30 2.34
N ASN A 107 -18.18 -2.76 2.23
CA ASN A 107 -18.62 -4.08 2.66
C ASN A 107 -18.50 -5.16 1.57
N SER A 108 -18.24 -4.78 0.32
CA SER A 108 -18.08 -5.68 -0.82
C SER A 108 -16.79 -5.36 -1.53
N LYS A 109 -15.67 -5.83 -0.97
CA LYS A 109 -14.42 -5.98 -1.74
C LYS A 109 -14.71 -6.96 -2.87
N MET A 110 -15.14 -6.46 -4.02
CA MET A 110 -15.24 -7.27 -5.23
C MET A 110 -13.83 -7.75 -5.56
N PHE A 111 -13.58 -9.02 -5.27
CA PHE A 111 -12.45 -9.74 -5.82
C PHE A 111 -12.71 -9.89 -7.32
N PHE A 112 -12.09 -9.04 -8.12
CA PHE A 112 -11.88 -9.37 -9.52
C PHE A 112 -10.85 -10.49 -9.56
N ARG A 113 -11.35 -11.73 -9.64
CA ARG A 113 -10.52 -12.90 -9.95
C ARG A 113 -9.89 -12.64 -11.31
N ASN A 114 -8.58 -12.82 -11.40
CA ASN A 114 -7.78 -12.60 -12.60
C ASN A 114 -8.23 -13.59 -13.68
N ASN A 115 -9.33 -13.27 -14.35
CA ASN A 115 -9.89 -14.06 -15.43
C ASN A 115 -9.33 -13.45 -16.72
N ASN A 116 -8.85 -14.29 -17.64
CA ASN A 116 -8.35 -13.96 -19.00
C ASN A 116 -9.43 -13.33 -19.90
N LEU A 117 -10.11 -12.30 -19.44
CA LEU A 117 -11.04 -11.50 -20.22
C LEU A 117 -10.19 -10.49 -20.95
N GLY A 118 -10.04 -10.61 -22.27
CA GLY A 118 -9.01 -9.97 -23.10
C GLY A 118 -8.95 -8.44 -23.12
N LEU A 119 -8.41 -7.89 -24.22
CA LEU A 119 -7.97 -6.50 -24.41
C LEU A 119 -8.84 -5.39 -23.76
N ILE A 120 -10.17 -5.52 -23.76
CA ILE A 120 -11.08 -4.53 -23.15
C ILE A 120 -10.89 -4.44 -21.63
N THR A 121 -10.66 -5.57 -20.97
CA THR A 121 -10.44 -5.62 -19.53
C THR A 121 -9.10 -5.00 -19.18
N ASP A 122 -8.06 -5.27 -19.96
CA ASP A 122 -6.73 -4.67 -19.77
C ASP A 122 -6.77 -3.15 -19.96
N LEU A 123 -7.49 -2.68 -20.98
CA LEU A 123 -7.75 -1.26 -21.17
C LEU A 123 -8.53 -0.67 -19.99
N MET A 124 -9.56 -1.37 -19.50
CA MET A 124 -10.30 -0.94 -18.31
C MET A 124 -9.41 -0.87 -17.07
N HIS A 125 -8.51 -1.83 -16.85
CA HIS A 125 -7.56 -1.79 -15.74
C HIS A 125 -6.57 -0.63 -15.89
N LEU A 126 -6.02 -0.45 -17.10
CA LEU A 126 -5.09 0.63 -17.42
C LEU A 126 -5.72 2.01 -17.20
N PHE A 127 -6.97 2.19 -17.61
CA PHE A 127 -7.62 3.48 -17.60
C PHE A 127 -8.46 3.74 -16.35
N ALA A 128 -9.02 2.74 -15.66
CA ALA A 128 -9.92 2.99 -14.52
C ALA A 128 -9.33 2.61 -13.17
N PHE A 129 -8.27 1.79 -13.11
CA PHE A 129 -7.77 1.24 -11.85
C PHE A 129 -6.30 1.60 -11.59
N TRP A 130 -5.93 1.73 -10.32
CA TRP A 130 -4.53 1.67 -9.88
C TRP A 130 -4.28 0.27 -9.32
N GLN A 131 -3.17 -0.35 -9.72
CA GLN A 131 -2.69 -1.55 -9.05
C GLN A 131 -1.92 -1.13 -7.79
N ASP A 132 -2.37 -1.60 -6.64
CA ASP A 132 -1.61 -1.53 -5.41
C ASP A 132 -0.40 -2.45 -5.55
N ARG A 133 0.81 -1.87 -5.46
CA ARG A 133 2.07 -2.59 -5.69
C ARG A 133 2.37 -3.63 -4.61
N GLU A 134 1.84 -3.44 -3.40
CA GLU A 134 2.11 -4.34 -2.27
C GLU A 134 1.10 -5.48 -2.22
N THR A 135 -0.18 -5.19 -2.48
CA THR A 135 -1.24 -6.21 -2.39
C THR A 135 -1.57 -6.86 -3.73
N GLY A 136 -1.07 -6.31 -4.84
CA GLY A 136 -1.45 -6.69 -6.20
C GLY A 136 -2.90 -6.32 -6.56
N LYS A 137 -3.65 -5.70 -5.65
CA LYS A 137 -5.08 -5.45 -5.81
C LYS A 137 -5.34 -4.20 -6.63
N PHE A 138 -6.34 -4.27 -7.50
CA PHE A 138 -6.79 -3.13 -8.28
C PHE A 138 -7.79 -2.30 -7.47
N ALA A 139 -7.48 -1.01 -7.29
CA ALA A 139 -8.37 -0.04 -6.68
C ALA A 139 -8.84 0.95 -7.74
N LEU A 140 -10.15 1.23 -7.75
CA LEU A 140 -10.74 2.19 -8.69
C LEU A 140 -10.11 3.58 -8.49
N SER A 141 -9.53 4.12 -9.57
CA SER A 141 -8.85 5.39 -9.57
C SER A 141 -9.80 6.53 -9.90
N LYS A 142 -10.06 7.38 -8.89
CA LYS A 142 -10.85 8.59 -9.09
C LYS A 142 -10.20 9.54 -10.10
N THR A 143 -8.87 9.66 -10.07
CA THR A 143 -8.13 10.59 -10.93
C THR A 143 -8.11 10.13 -12.38
N LYS A 144 -7.96 8.82 -12.62
CA LYS A 144 -8.02 8.31 -13.99
C LYS A 144 -9.42 8.43 -14.58
N LEU A 145 -10.47 8.11 -13.81
CA LEU A 145 -11.86 8.30 -14.25
C LEU A 145 -12.18 9.77 -14.59
N ILE A 146 -11.71 10.72 -13.77
CA ILE A 146 -11.86 12.15 -14.07
C ILE A 146 -11.13 12.52 -15.37
N SER A 147 -9.94 11.97 -15.60
CA SER A 147 -9.16 12.23 -16.82
C SER A 147 -9.86 11.70 -18.07
N ILE A 148 -10.45 10.50 -18.00
CA ILE A 148 -11.28 9.92 -19.08
C ILE A 148 -12.50 10.80 -19.35
N LEU A 149 -13.19 11.26 -18.30
CA LEU A 149 -14.36 12.11 -18.46
C LEU A 149 -13.99 13.42 -19.16
N ILE A 150 -12.89 14.05 -18.73
CA ILE A 150 -12.37 15.27 -19.37
C ILE A 150 -12.02 14.99 -20.82
N PHE A 151 -11.33 13.88 -21.12
CA PHE A 151 -11.06 13.47 -22.50
C PHE A 151 -12.34 13.45 -23.34
N PHE A 152 -13.39 12.76 -22.87
CA PHE A 152 -14.65 12.67 -23.61
C PHE A 152 -15.34 14.02 -23.78
N VAL A 153 -15.44 14.83 -22.73
CA VAL A 153 -16.06 16.17 -22.80
C VAL A 153 -15.36 17.05 -23.83
N PHE A 154 -14.02 17.06 -23.82
CA PHE A 154 -13.23 17.87 -24.74
C PHE A 154 -13.21 17.29 -26.15
N ALA A 155 -13.14 15.97 -26.31
CA ALA A 155 -13.28 15.34 -27.61
C ALA A 155 -14.64 15.65 -28.24
N THR A 156 -15.73 15.55 -27.49
CA THR A 156 -17.06 15.91 -28.01
C THR A 156 -17.20 17.40 -28.31
N SER A 157 -16.56 18.27 -27.53
CA SER A 157 -16.56 19.71 -27.78
C SER A 157 -15.73 20.06 -29.01
N GLY A 158 -14.63 19.35 -29.26
CA GLY A 158 -13.80 19.49 -30.45
C GLY A 158 -14.54 19.13 -31.74
N LEU A 159 -15.50 18.21 -31.69
CA LEU A 159 -16.36 17.88 -32.84
C LEU A 159 -17.29 19.05 -33.24
N SER A 160 -17.55 20.00 -32.34
CA SER A 160 -18.35 21.19 -32.62
C SER A 160 -17.57 22.29 -33.35
N LEU A 161 -16.26 22.14 -33.52
CA LEU A 161 -15.45 23.09 -34.29
C LEU A 161 -15.69 22.89 -35.79
N PRO A 162 -15.81 23.98 -36.57
CA PRO A 162 -15.98 23.88 -38.02
C PRO A 162 -14.79 23.15 -38.64
N ASN A 163 -15.08 22.17 -39.50
CA ASN A 163 -14.10 21.29 -40.17
C ASN A 163 -13.29 20.36 -39.25
N ALA A 164 -13.72 20.14 -38.00
CA ALA A 164 -13.01 19.21 -37.12
C ALA A 164 -13.21 17.75 -37.57
N THR A 165 -12.10 17.07 -37.81
CA THR A 165 -12.09 15.62 -37.99
C THR A 165 -12.16 14.93 -36.62
N PRO A 166 -12.62 13.66 -36.55
CA PRO A 166 -12.59 12.89 -35.31
C PRO A 166 -11.19 12.80 -34.68
N ILE A 167 -10.15 12.78 -35.53
CA ILE A 167 -8.75 12.78 -35.09
C ILE A 167 -8.41 14.11 -34.40
N LEU A 168 -8.77 15.25 -35.01
CA LEU A 168 -8.54 16.57 -34.41
C LEU A 168 -9.29 16.72 -33.08
N ALA A 169 -10.52 16.23 -33.02
CA ALA A 169 -11.31 16.18 -31.79
C ALA A 169 -10.65 15.31 -30.70
N ALA A 170 -10.11 14.14 -31.06
CA ALA A 170 -9.39 13.29 -30.11
C ALA A 170 -8.08 13.93 -29.61
N VAL A 171 -7.33 14.59 -30.49
CA VAL A 171 -6.13 15.37 -30.13
C VAL A 171 -6.50 16.49 -29.16
N PHE A 172 -7.60 17.20 -29.44
CA PHE A 172 -8.13 18.22 -28.55
C PHE A 172 -8.47 17.63 -27.17
N GLY A 173 -9.18 16.49 -27.12
CA GLY A 173 -9.45 15.77 -25.87
C GLY A 173 -8.18 15.41 -25.08
N LEU A 174 -7.14 14.92 -25.77
CA LEU A 174 -5.86 14.52 -25.17
C LEU A 174 -5.09 15.69 -24.58
N ILE A 175 -5.06 16.85 -25.26
CA ILE A 175 -4.38 18.06 -24.79
C ILE A 175 -4.88 18.48 -23.41
N PHE A 176 -6.17 18.33 -23.13
CA PHE A 176 -6.74 18.67 -21.82
C PHE A 176 -6.70 17.52 -20.81
N ALA A 177 -6.84 16.27 -21.26
CA ALA A 177 -6.82 15.11 -20.37
C ALA A 177 -5.44 14.84 -19.78
N LEU A 178 -4.37 15.07 -20.56
CA LEU A 178 -3.00 14.71 -20.17
C LEU A 178 -2.47 15.54 -18.98
N PRO A 179 -2.60 16.88 -18.93
CA PRO A 179 -2.23 17.67 -17.76
C PRO A 179 -3.00 17.25 -16.50
N VAL A 180 -4.30 16.98 -16.64
CA VAL A 180 -5.14 16.56 -15.49
C VAL A 180 -4.73 15.19 -14.99
N PHE A 181 -4.38 14.27 -15.89
CA PHE A 181 -3.83 12.97 -15.52
C PHE A 181 -2.50 13.11 -14.77
N VAL A 182 -1.58 13.93 -15.28
CA VAL A 182 -0.26 14.15 -14.65
C VAL A 182 -0.39 14.78 -13.27
N VAL A 183 -1.23 15.80 -13.12
CA VAL A 183 -1.54 16.42 -11.82
C VAL A 183 -2.21 15.43 -10.89
N GLY A 184 -3.20 14.68 -11.38
CA GLY A 184 -3.89 13.65 -10.63
C GLY A 184 -2.95 12.52 -10.16
N TYR A 185 -1.99 12.13 -11.00
CA TYR A 185 -0.94 11.18 -10.67
C TYR A 185 0.01 11.73 -9.61
N GLY A 186 0.45 13.00 -9.74
CA GLY A 186 1.27 13.67 -8.74
C GLY A 186 0.58 13.74 -7.37
N ILE A 187 -0.69 14.16 -7.34
CA ILE A 187 -1.51 14.18 -6.11
C ILE A 187 -1.65 12.76 -5.57
N HIS A 188 -1.93 11.76 -6.40
CA HIS A 188 -2.00 10.37 -5.96
C HIS A 188 -0.68 9.93 -5.32
N ARG A 189 0.46 10.15 -6.00
CA ARG A 189 1.78 9.78 -5.50
C ARG A 189 2.15 10.49 -4.18
N LEU A 190 1.77 11.76 -4.03
CA LEU A 190 2.03 12.54 -2.82
C LEU A 190 1.09 12.21 -1.65
N THR A 191 -0.16 11.83 -1.95
CA THR A 191 -1.22 11.61 -0.94
C THR A 191 -1.52 10.15 -0.66
N THR A 192 -0.92 9.22 -1.41
CA THR A 192 -0.84 7.82 -1.04
C THR A 192 0.33 7.74 -0.09
N SER A 193 0.06 8.07 1.17
CA SER A 193 1.01 7.86 2.26
C SER A 193 1.50 6.43 2.13
N ARG A 194 2.82 6.22 1.96
CA ARG A 194 3.41 4.90 2.22
C ARG A 194 2.80 4.43 3.54
N PRO A 195 2.16 3.25 3.59
CA PRO A 195 1.53 2.81 4.83
C PRO A 195 2.60 2.93 5.91
N VAL A 196 2.35 3.76 6.92
CA VAL A 196 3.17 3.76 8.13
C VAL A 196 3.05 2.32 8.60
N LYS A 197 4.13 1.54 8.47
CA LYS A 197 4.22 0.14 8.94
C LYS A 197 3.42 0.11 10.23
N LYS A 198 2.33 -0.66 10.27
CA LYS A 198 1.59 -0.84 11.52
C LYS A 198 2.63 -1.36 12.50
N ILE A 199 3.02 -0.52 13.46
CA ILE A 199 3.88 -0.93 14.54
C ILE A 199 3.08 -2.04 15.20
N VAL A 200 3.54 -3.28 14.99
CA VAL A 200 2.99 -4.48 15.61
C VAL A 200 2.91 -4.16 17.08
N LYS A 201 1.71 -4.28 17.65
CA LYS A 201 1.50 -4.12 19.09
C LYS A 201 2.47 -5.09 19.78
N GLN A 202 3.50 -4.57 20.43
CA GLN A 202 4.21 -5.34 21.44
C GLN A 202 3.17 -5.62 22.54
N ALA A 203 2.88 -6.89 22.76
CA ALA A 203 2.15 -7.31 23.95
C ALA A 203 3.02 -6.93 25.16
N GLU A 204 2.43 -6.16 26.08
CA GLU A 204 3.02 -5.89 27.38
C GLU A 204 3.24 -7.22 28.12
N PRO A 205 4.36 -7.39 28.84
CA PRO A 205 4.49 -8.46 29.82
C PRO A 205 3.56 -8.17 31.00
N ASP A 206 2.66 -9.10 31.29
CA ASP A 206 1.75 -9.04 32.43
C ASP A 206 2.56 -9.15 33.74
N THR A 207 2.90 -8.00 34.32
CA THR A 207 3.47 -7.93 35.67
C THR A 207 2.35 -8.11 36.68
N GLY A 208 2.29 -9.32 37.22
CA GLY A 208 1.21 -9.79 38.07
C GLY A 208 0.83 -8.90 39.25
N LYS A 209 -0.46 -8.95 39.56
CA LYS A 209 -0.99 -8.71 40.90
C LYS A 209 -1.84 -9.90 41.29
N LYS A 210 -1.38 -10.61 42.32
CA LYS A 210 -2.19 -11.51 43.14
C LYS A 210 -3.33 -10.69 43.74
N HIS A 211 -4.56 -11.09 43.47
CA HIS A 211 -5.67 -10.85 44.38
C HIS A 211 -6.53 -12.10 44.38
N ASP A 212 -6.50 -12.77 45.52
CA ASP A 212 -7.45 -13.79 45.90
C ASP A 212 -8.83 -13.13 45.96
N ASP A 213 -9.80 -13.67 45.22
CA ASP A 213 -11.14 -13.95 45.74
C ASP A 213 -11.99 -14.72 44.74
N ALA A 214 -12.59 -15.78 45.25
CA ALA A 214 -13.40 -16.75 44.55
C ALA A 214 -14.76 -16.17 44.15
N SER A 215 -15.15 -16.33 42.88
CA SER A 215 -16.55 -16.56 42.53
C SER A 215 -16.68 -17.12 41.11
N ASN A 216 -17.47 -18.19 41.02
CA ASN A 216 -17.74 -19.01 39.86
C ASN A 216 -18.28 -18.23 38.65
N ALA A 217 -17.52 -18.22 37.56
CA ALA A 217 -18.06 -18.18 36.21
C ALA A 217 -17.14 -19.01 35.31
N LYS A 218 -17.50 -20.28 35.13
CA LYS A 218 -16.87 -21.23 34.21
C LYS A 218 -17.11 -20.72 32.78
N LYS A 219 -16.25 -19.81 32.34
CA LYS A 219 -16.07 -19.45 30.94
C LYS A 219 -14.75 -20.09 30.57
N ASP A 220 -14.82 -21.19 29.82
CA ASP A 220 -13.66 -21.78 29.15
C ASP A 220 -13.04 -20.70 28.27
N ILE A 221 -12.10 -19.96 28.83
CA ILE A 221 -11.14 -19.19 28.07
C ILE A 221 -10.10 -20.21 27.66
N HIS A 222 -10.40 -20.97 26.61
CA HIS A 222 -9.37 -21.57 25.76
C HIS A 222 -8.52 -20.40 25.27
N ILE A 223 -7.43 -20.12 25.98
CA ILE A 223 -6.31 -19.37 25.40
C ILE A 223 -5.86 -20.26 24.24
N HIS A 224 -6.16 -19.85 23.00
CA HIS A 224 -5.88 -20.65 21.81
C HIS A 224 -4.37 -20.88 21.73
N GLU A 225 -3.93 -22.12 21.91
CA GLU A 225 -2.53 -22.53 21.84
C GLU A 225 -1.88 -22.10 20.51
N PHE A 226 -2.70 -22.02 19.45
CA PHE A 226 -2.36 -21.46 18.14
C PHE A 226 -1.94 -19.98 18.11
N ASP A 227 -2.26 -19.18 19.13
CA ASP A 227 -1.85 -17.76 19.17
C ASP A 227 -0.32 -17.62 19.22
N LYS A 228 0.38 -18.57 19.87
CA LYS A 228 1.85 -18.63 19.88
C LYS A 228 2.41 -18.81 18.48
N TYR A 229 1.84 -19.73 17.70
CA TYR A 229 2.27 -19.99 16.33
C TYR A 229 1.93 -18.82 15.40
N ARG A 230 0.78 -18.15 15.58
CA ARG A 230 0.44 -16.93 14.83
C ARG A 230 1.43 -15.80 15.13
N ALA A 231 1.85 -15.65 16.38
CA ALA A 231 2.88 -14.69 16.76
C ALA A 231 4.22 -15.01 16.10
N LYS A 232 4.68 -16.28 16.18
CA LYS A 232 5.92 -16.76 15.56
C LYS A 232 5.92 -16.54 14.03
N LEU A 233 4.82 -16.88 13.35
CA LEU A 233 4.67 -16.67 11.90
C LEU A 233 4.77 -15.19 11.52
N ASN A 234 4.12 -14.31 12.28
CA ASN A 234 4.17 -12.88 12.02
C ASN A 234 5.57 -12.31 12.26
N GLU A 235 6.28 -12.79 13.28
CA GLU A 235 7.67 -12.40 13.54
C GLU A 235 8.58 -12.78 12.36
N LEU A 236 8.49 -14.04 11.90
CA LEU A 236 9.28 -14.52 10.76
C LEU A 236 8.97 -13.74 9.48
N LYS A 237 7.70 -13.45 9.20
CA LYS A 237 7.30 -12.62 8.04
C LYS A 237 7.98 -11.25 8.06
N VAL A 238 7.94 -10.58 9.21
CA VAL A 238 8.55 -9.24 9.35
C VAL A 238 10.07 -9.33 9.21
N ARG A 239 10.70 -10.33 9.83
CA ARG A 239 12.15 -10.54 9.77
C ARG A 239 12.60 -10.81 8.33
N TYR A 240 11.92 -11.71 7.63
CA TYR A 240 12.19 -12.03 6.23
C TYR A 240 12.04 -10.81 5.31
N GLU A 241 10.93 -10.05 5.41
CA GLU A 241 10.69 -8.86 4.57
C GLU A 241 11.78 -7.79 4.74
N ILE A 242 12.26 -7.58 5.97
CA ILE A 242 13.36 -6.64 6.25
C ILE A 242 14.65 -7.13 5.58
N LYS A 243 14.99 -8.41 5.74
CA LYS A 243 16.20 -9.00 5.18
C LYS A 243 16.16 -9.05 3.64
N GLU A 244 15.08 -9.53 3.05
CA GLU A 244 14.87 -9.54 1.60
C GLU A 244 15.09 -8.16 0.98
N LYS A 245 14.48 -7.13 1.58
CA LYS A 245 14.65 -5.75 1.12
C LYS A 245 16.09 -5.27 1.22
N ASN A 246 16.80 -5.63 2.29
CA ASN A 246 18.21 -5.29 2.46
C ASN A 246 19.06 -5.99 1.40
N ALA A 247 18.86 -7.30 1.17
CA ALA A 247 19.54 -8.07 0.13
C ALA A 247 19.34 -7.42 -1.25
N ARG A 248 18.09 -7.15 -1.66
CA ARG A 248 17.79 -6.48 -2.94
C ARG A 248 18.47 -5.12 -3.08
N ASN A 249 18.51 -4.33 -2.01
CA ASN A 249 19.18 -3.03 -2.04
C ASN A 249 20.70 -3.17 -2.19
N LEU A 250 21.32 -4.16 -1.55
CA LEU A 250 22.74 -4.42 -1.68
C LEU A 250 23.09 -4.92 -3.08
N ILE A 251 22.31 -5.87 -3.61
CA ILE A 251 22.43 -6.36 -4.99
C ILE A 251 22.35 -5.19 -5.98
N ALA A 252 21.36 -4.31 -5.83
CA ALA A 252 21.17 -3.15 -6.72
C ALA A 252 22.24 -2.06 -6.58
N LYS A 253 22.91 -1.98 -5.43
CA LYS A 253 24.06 -1.08 -5.24
C LYS A 253 25.33 -1.64 -5.88
N ARG A 254 25.51 -2.95 -5.81
CA ARG A 254 26.73 -3.65 -6.24
C ARG A 254 26.74 -3.92 -7.74
N PHE A 255 25.63 -4.38 -8.28
CA PHE A 255 25.53 -4.78 -9.68
C PHE A 255 24.61 -3.81 -10.41
N THR A 256 25.08 -3.28 -11.53
CA THR A 256 24.24 -2.43 -12.39
C THR A 256 23.37 -3.32 -13.26
N PRO A 257 22.04 -3.16 -13.26
CA PRO A 257 21.20 -3.83 -14.24
C PRO A 257 21.59 -3.35 -15.65
N PRO A 258 21.60 -4.23 -16.68
CA PRO A 258 21.15 -5.63 -16.71
C PRO A 258 22.34 -6.63 -16.73
N GLN A 259 23.22 -6.60 -15.73
CA GLN A 259 24.29 -7.60 -15.65
C GLN A 259 23.73 -8.98 -15.31
N LEU A 260 24.25 -10.03 -15.97
CA LEU A 260 23.86 -11.43 -15.71
C LEU A 260 23.93 -11.79 -14.21
N THR A 261 24.93 -11.27 -13.51
CA THR A 261 25.11 -11.46 -12.07
C THR A 261 23.97 -10.83 -11.26
N TYR A 262 23.56 -9.61 -11.61
CA TYR A 262 22.39 -8.95 -10.99
C TYR A 262 21.14 -9.82 -11.14
N ASP A 263 20.86 -10.27 -12.37
CA ASP A 263 19.66 -11.06 -12.67
C ASP A 263 19.66 -12.40 -11.92
N LYS A 264 20.81 -13.07 -11.80
CA LYS A 264 20.95 -14.31 -11.03
C LYS A 264 20.66 -14.11 -9.54
N PHE A 265 21.25 -13.09 -8.91
CA PHE A 265 21.00 -12.81 -7.50
C PHE A 265 19.54 -12.43 -7.24
N ILE A 266 18.95 -11.60 -8.10
CA ILE A 266 17.52 -11.24 -7.98
C ILE A 266 16.63 -12.47 -8.15
N ALA A 267 16.90 -13.33 -9.14
CA ALA A 267 16.14 -14.56 -9.35
C ALA A 267 16.22 -15.51 -8.14
N SER A 268 17.39 -15.62 -7.52
CA SER A 268 17.60 -16.44 -6.31
C SER A 268 16.79 -15.89 -5.12
N VAL A 269 16.80 -14.56 -4.90
CA VAL A 269 15.96 -13.89 -3.89
C VAL A 269 14.46 -14.07 -4.20
N ASP A 270 14.06 -13.95 -5.47
CA ASP A 270 12.67 -14.15 -5.89
C ASP A 270 12.20 -15.59 -5.60
N LYS A 271 13.04 -16.59 -5.90
CA LYS A 271 12.80 -18.02 -5.63
C LYS A 271 12.61 -18.27 -4.13
N SER A 272 13.50 -17.71 -3.30
CA SER A 272 13.38 -17.75 -1.84
C SER A 272 12.07 -17.10 -1.36
N THR A 273 11.68 -15.95 -1.90
CA THR A 273 10.45 -15.24 -1.49
C THR A 273 9.19 -16.01 -1.86
N MET A 274 9.17 -16.66 -3.02
CA MET A 274 8.08 -17.54 -3.41
C MET A 274 7.95 -18.72 -2.43
N MET A 275 9.07 -19.35 -2.06
CA MET A 275 9.09 -20.48 -1.14
C MET A 275 8.65 -20.09 0.27
N PHE A 276 9.19 -19.00 0.80
CA PHE A 276 8.82 -18.46 2.12
C PHE A 276 7.32 -18.18 2.20
N ASN A 277 6.76 -17.51 1.18
CA ASN A 277 5.33 -17.19 1.14
C ASN A 277 4.45 -18.44 1.04
N SER A 278 4.89 -19.45 0.30
CA SER A 278 4.17 -20.73 0.17
C SER A 278 4.06 -21.46 1.51
N HIS A 279 5.17 -21.65 2.23
CA HIS A 279 5.13 -22.29 3.56
C HIS A 279 4.37 -21.43 4.57
N ALA A 280 4.51 -20.11 4.53
CA ALA A 280 3.77 -19.22 5.40
C ALA A 280 2.25 -19.25 5.17
N GLU A 281 1.80 -19.49 3.94
CA GLU A 281 0.40 -19.71 3.60
C GLU A 281 -0.10 -21.06 4.12
N VAL A 282 0.68 -22.13 3.95
CA VAL A 282 0.36 -23.46 4.50
C VAL A 282 0.19 -23.40 6.02
N ILE A 283 1.12 -22.76 6.74
CA ILE A 283 1.01 -22.56 8.19
C ILE A 283 -0.26 -21.79 8.52
N SER A 284 -0.55 -20.68 7.83
CA SER A 284 -1.78 -19.92 8.08
C SER A 284 -3.03 -20.76 7.89
N ASN A 285 -3.07 -21.59 6.84
CA ASN A 285 -4.20 -22.48 6.56
C ASN A 285 -4.37 -23.54 7.65
N ILE A 286 -3.27 -24.14 8.14
CA ILE A 286 -3.32 -25.08 9.26
C ILE A 286 -3.89 -24.39 10.50
N LEU A 287 -3.38 -23.20 10.85
CA LEU A 287 -3.82 -22.43 12.02
C LEU A 287 -5.28 -21.97 11.92
N ASP A 288 -5.80 -21.75 10.71
CA ASP A 288 -7.16 -21.29 10.46
C ASP A 288 -8.18 -22.44 10.38
N LEU A 289 -7.75 -23.64 9.98
CA LEU A 289 -8.63 -24.80 9.74
C LEU A 289 -8.55 -25.86 10.86
N ALA A 290 -7.49 -25.86 11.67
CA ALA A 290 -7.36 -26.80 12.77
C ALA A 290 -8.46 -26.54 13.82
N SER A 291 -9.36 -27.51 13.99
CA SER A 291 -10.44 -27.43 14.98
C SER A 291 -9.97 -27.77 16.40
N GLN A 292 -8.88 -28.52 16.53
CA GLN A 292 -8.31 -28.98 17.80
C GLN A 292 -6.79 -29.12 17.68
N ASP A 293 -6.11 -28.86 18.80
CA ASP A 293 -4.68 -29.12 18.92
C ASP A 293 -4.42 -30.64 18.87
N SER A 294 -3.48 -31.05 18.04
CA SER A 294 -3.05 -32.45 17.98
C SER A 294 -1.55 -32.49 17.77
N LYS A 295 -0.87 -33.49 18.34
CA LYS A 295 0.58 -33.65 18.20
C LYS A 295 1.03 -33.63 16.73
N LYS A 296 0.23 -34.22 15.84
CA LYS A 296 0.51 -34.22 14.40
C LYS A 296 0.50 -32.81 13.78
N ILE A 297 -0.41 -31.94 14.24
CA ILE A 297 -0.50 -30.55 13.78
C ILE A 297 0.68 -29.75 14.33
N ASP A 298 1.06 -29.96 15.60
CA ASP A 298 2.24 -29.32 16.18
C ASP A 298 3.53 -29.72 15.46
N ASP A 299 3.71 -31.02 15.19
CA ASP A 299 4.88 -31.54 14.49
C ASP A 299 4.96 -30.92 13.07
N GLU A 300 3.86 -30.91 12.30
CA GLU A 300 3.82 -30.27 10.97
C GLU A 300 4.05 -28.75 11.05
N LEU A 301 3.48 -28.05 12.03
CA LEU A 301 3.72 -26.62 12.21
C LEU A 301 5.20 -26.34 12.49
N ASN A 302 5.83 -27.11 13.37
CA ASN A 302 7.23 -26.94 13.73
C ASN A 302 8.15 -27.22 12.53
N ASP A 303 7.92 -28.31 11.79
CA ASP A 303 8.68 -28.63 10.57
C ASP A 303 8.61 -27.47 9.56
N ARG A 304 7.43 -26.86 9.38
CA ARG A 304 7.26 -25.71 8.49
C ARG A 304 7.90 -24.43 9.04
N PHE A 305 7.89 -24.23 10.36
CA PHE A 305 8.60 -23.11 10.99
C PHE A 305 10.10 -23.23 10.84
N ASP A 306 10.66 -24.43 10.95
CA ASP A 306 12.09 -24.69 10.78
C ASP A 306 12.53 -24.36 9.35
N ILE A 307 11.70 -24.68 8.34
CA ILE A 307 11.93 -24.26 6.94
C ILE A 307 11.92 -22.73 6.81
N LEU A 308 10.94 -22.04 7.41
CA LEU A 308 10.89 -20.57 7.36
C LEU A 308 12.10 -19.93 8.04
N GLU A 309 12.57 -20.50 9.16
CA GLU A 309 13.76 -20.05 9.87
C GLU A 309 15.02 -20.24 9.01
N ALA A 310 15.19 -21.41 8.38
CA ALA A 310 16.30 -21.69 7.48
C ALA A 310 16.34 -20.71 6.29
N LEU A 311 15.19 -20.38 5.69
CA LEU A 311 15.13 -19.39 4.61
C LEU A 311 15.52 -17.98 5.08
N VAL A 312 15.12 -17.60 6.30
CA VAL A 312 15.51 -16.31 6.90
C VAL A 312 17.00 -16.24 7.21
N GLU A 313 17.60 -17.36 7.62
CA GLU A 313 19.04 -17.48 7.87
C GLU A 313 19.82 -17.38 6.56
N LYS A 314 19.41 -18.10 5.51
CA LYS A 314 20.10 -18.03 4.22
C LYS A 314 20.05 -16.65 3.54
N ILE A 315 18.95 -15.90 3.65
CA ILE A 315 18.96 -14.50 3.19
C ILE A 315 19.92 -13.64 4.02
N ASP A 316 20.10 -13.93 5.31
CA ASP A 316 21.08 -13.23 6.14
C ASP A 316 22.51 -13.51 5.70
N GLU A 317 22.84 -14.78 5.47
CA GLU A 317 24.14 -15.20 4.95
C GLU A 317 24.46 -14.49 3.62
N LEU A 318 23.46 -14.38 2.73
CA LEU A 318 23.59 -13.62 1.49
C LEU A 318 23.85 -12.13 1.75
N ILE A 319 23.18 -11.52 2.73
CA ILE A 319 23.41 -10.12 3.10
C ILE A 319 24.84 -9.94 3.62
N ASP A 320 25.29 -10.80 4.52
CA ASP A 320 26.61 -10.74 5.13
C ASP A 320 27.70 -10.90 4.07
N GLU A 321 27.54 -11.83 3.13
CA GLU A 321 28.48 -11.98 2.02
C GLU A 321 28.47 -10.76 1.09
N LEU A 322 27.30 -10.20 0.77
CA LEU A 322 27.20 -8.98 -0.02
C LEU A 322 27.84 -7.78 0.68
N VAL A 323 27.81 -7.72 2.01
CA VAL A 323 28.45 -6.67 2.82
C VAL A 323 29.96 -6.88 2.92
N LEU A 324 30.43 -8.09 3.20
CA LEU A 324 31.85 -8.40 3.29
C LEU A 324 32.54 -8.11 1.95
N SER A 325 31.92 -8.53 0.86
CA SER A 325 32.43 -8.28 -0.47
C SER A 325 32.40 -6.79 -0.87
N LEU A 326 31.70 -5.91 -0.16
CA LEU A 326 31.72 -4.44 -0.40
C LEU A 326 32.90 -3.75 0.29
N ASN A 327 33.49 -4.38 1.31
CA ASN A 327 34.62 -3.82 2.05
C ASN A 327 35.97 -4.34 1.53
N ASP A 328 35.97 -5.46 0.81
CA ASP A 328 37.16 -6.03 0.16
C ASP A 328 37.20 -5.65 -1.32
N ASP A 329 37.74 -4.47 -1.65
CA ASP A 329 38.01 -4.05 -3.04
C ASP A 329 39.10 -4.91 -3.73
N GLU A 330 39.69 -5.91 -3.05
CA GLU A 330 40.90 -6.62 -3.53
C GLU A 330 40.91 -8.15 -3.37
N LYS A 331 39.82 -8.85 -3.01
CA LYS A 331 39.84 -10.32 -2.92
C LYS A 331 38.81 -11.01 -3.80
N GLU A 332 39.30 -11.84 -4.73
CA GLU A 332 38.60 -12.77 -5.62
C GLU A 332 37.87 -13.91 -4.88
N GLY A 333 37.17 -13.62 -3.79
CA GLY A 333 36.22 -14.55 -3.18
C GLY A 333 35.00 -14.66 -4.07
N ASN A 334 34.83 -15.79 -4.76
CA ASN A 334 33.80 -15.99 -5.78
C ASN A 334 32.41 -16.21 -5.12
N PRO A 335 31.46 -15.27 -5.20
CA PRO A 335 30.15 -15.35 -4.54
C PRO A 335 29.19 -16.36 -5.18
N SER A 336 29.72 -17.27 -6.02
CA SER A 336 28.97 -18.32 -6.69
C SER A 336 28.62 -19.50 -5.79
N ASN A 337 29.37 -19.74 -4.72
CA ASN A 337 29.15 -20.91 -3.85
C ASN A 337 27.87 -20.75 -3.01
N LEU A 338 27.57 -19.53 -2.54
CA LEU A 338 26.40 -19.28 -1.68
C LEU A 338 25.09 -19.20 -2.46
N LEU A 339 25.16 -18.80 -3.74
CA LEU A 339 24.03 -18.94 -4.67
C LEU A 339 23.63 -20.41 -4.84
N ASN A 340 24.61 -21.30 -4.96
CA ASN A 340 24.35 -22.73 -5.04
C ASN A 340 23.77 -23.24 -3.72
N ASP A 341 24.26 -22.81 -2.55
CA ASP A 341 23.71 -23.22 -1.25
C ASP A 341 22.25 -22.77 -1.05
N LEU A 342 21.88 -21.56 -1.51
CA LEU A 342 20.49 -21.10 -1.50
C LEU A 342 19.63 -21.92 -2.47
N ASP A 343 20.13 -22.17 -3.69
CA ASP A 343 19.41 -22.93 -4.70
C ASP A 343 19.22 -24.40 -4.29
N ASP A 344 20.24 -25.02 -3.68
CA ASP A 344 20.23 -26.37 -3.15
C ASP A 344 19.26 -26.51 -1.97
N LEU A 345 19.23 -25.54 -1.05
CA LEU A 345 18.21 -25.53 -0.01
C LEU A 345 16.80 -25.46 -0.63
N ILE A 346 16.59 -24.58 -1.59
CA ILE A 346 15.29 -24.43 -2.25
C ILE A 346 14.89 -25.71 -2.99
N ASP A 347 15.83 -26.37 -3.65
CA ASP A 347 15.53 -27.60 -4.40
C ASP A 347 15.40 -28.81 -3.45
N SER A 348 16.06 -28.80 -2.29
CA SER A 348 15.85 -29.82 -1.24
C SER A 348 14.45 -29.75 -0.64
N VAL A 349 13.93 -28.54 -0.41
CA VAL A 349 12.60 -28.35 0.21
C VAL A 349 11.47 -28.56 -0.82
N LYS A 350 11.71 -28.41 -2.13
CA LYS A 350 10.73 -28.79 -3.18
C LYS A 350 10.35 -30.27 -3.19
N ASN A 351 11.22 -31.14 -2.67
CA ASN A 351 11.00 -32.59 -2.66
C ASN A 351 10.20 -33.07 -1.43
N TYR A 352 9.82 -32.15 -0.54
CA TYR A 352 9.00 -32.36 0.66
C TYR A 352 7.64 -31.70 0.51
#